data_AF-A0A850SC26-F1
#
_entry.id   AF-A0A850SC26-F1
#
_cell.length_a   1.000
_cell.length_b   1.000
_cell.length_c   1.000
_cell.angle_alpha   90.00
_cell.angle_beta   90.00
_cell.angle_gamma   90.00
#
_symmetry.space_group_name_H-M   'P 1'
#
loop_
_entity.id
_entity.type
_entity.pdbx_description
1 polymer ?
#
loop_
_entity_poly.entity_id
_entity_poly.type
_entity_poly.pdbx_seq_one_letter_code
_entity_poly.pdbx_strand_id
1 'polypeptide(L)'
;MTFIASEARDADAGRRAPGPGAAFAAFALTALVSFMPTVETMVRTWATAGAYHHGFLIAPLVLWLIWREEREVRGDEARRSSPIRPAPDAAANCNRGALAAVAVSCALWLAGRALSANIIEQIAFVSLLIAGAVLAFGPGWAKARAFPLAMLYFMVPFGTSLAPTLQAAAAGVVTSCLDFAGVETARDGLILSTATGRFEIAEGCAGLNFLLASLIIASVYGALSLRGWKKRLVLVAALGALAVLANFLRIFLVIALTEWSGGRIELAADHLLFGWALYGVLLVPALLAARRFADAAPTPCAAPVAASSRKPLAFAIAAVVAAAAIERLPAPLAPSPVSGRLEKPAALPPNSLPPLAAREGERRPAVFPQTGAA
;
A
#
# COMPACT_ATOMS: atom_id res chain seq x y z
N MET A 1 -27.99 56.83 -19.22
CA MET A 1 -28.10 55.38 -19.48
C MET A 1 -26.77 54.62 -19.43
N THR A 2 -25.62 55.30 -19.29
CA THR A 2 -24.29 54.65 -19.31
C THR A 2 -23.75 54.27 -17.92
N PHE A 3 -24.33 54.78 -16.83
CA PHE A 3 -23.88 54.51 -15.46
C PHE A 3 -24.44 53.20 -14.86
N ILE A 4 -25.65 52.78 -15.24
CA ILE A 4 -26.27 51.55 -14.72
C ILE A 4 -25.62 50.27 -15.32
N ALA A 5 -24.94 50.39 -16.48
CA ALA A 5 -24.22 49.28 -17.09
C ALA A 5 -22.86 48.98 -16.43
N SER A 6 -22.32 49.93 -15.66
CA SER A 6 -21.05 49.75 -14.91
C SER A 6 -21.28 48.96 -13.63
N GLU A 7 -22.32 49.28 -12.87
CA GLU A 7 -22.66 48.57 -11.63
C GLU A 7 -23.10 47.12 -11.90
N ALA A 8 -23.70 46.84 -13.05
CA ALA A 8 -24.03 45.47 -13.46
C ALA A 8 -22.79 44.61 -13.81
N ARG A 9 -21.66 45.22 -14.19
CA ARG A 9 -20.39 44.50 -14.43
C ARG A 9 -19.62 44.22 -13.14
N ASP A 10 -19.75 45.09 -12.13
CA ASP A 10 -19.09 44.90 -10.84
C ASP A 10 -19.88 43.95 -9.90
N ALA A 11 -21.19 43.77 -10.13
CA ALA A 11 -22.00 42.79 -9.38
C ALA A 11 -21.74 41.31 -9.79
N ASP A 12 -21.23 41.05 -10.99
CA ASP A 12 -20.88 39.69 -11.47
C ASP A 12 -19.43 39.27 -11.09
N ALA A 13 -18.66 40.18 -10.47
CA ALA A 13 -17.32 39.89 -9.96
C ALA A 13 -17.33 38.97 -8.71
N GLY A 14 -18.52 38.68 -8.14
CA GLY A 14 -18.69 38.02 -6.84
C GLY A 14 -18.69 36.49 -6.80
N ARG A 15 -18.62 35.78 -7.93
CA ARG A 15 -18.50 34.30 -7.93
C ARG A 15 -17.51 33.82 -8.99
N ARG A 16 -16.24 34.24 -8.87
CA ARG A 16 -15.14 33.52 -9.55
C ARG A 16 -15.13 32.10 -9.01
N ALA A 17 -15.63 31.16 -9.80
CA ALA A 17 -15.64 29.76 -9.39
C ALA A 17 -14.20 29.32 -9.03
N PRO A 18 -14.03 28.52 -7.97
CA PRO A 18 -12.72 28.21 -7.39
C PRO A 18 -11.73 27.71 -8.43
N GLY A 19 -10.45 28.10 -8.27
CA GLY A 19 -9.37 27.60 -9.11
C GLY A 19 -9.23 26.07 -9.02
N PRO A 20 -8.56 25.41 -9.99
CA PRO A 20 -8.46 23.95 -10.04
C PRO A 20 -7.84 23.36 -8.75
N GLY A 21 -6.90 24.07 -8.12
CA GLY A 21 -6.34 23.66 -6.82
C GLY A 21 -7.35 23.68 -5.67
N ALA A 22 -8.21 24.71 -5.60
CA ALA A 22 -9.26 24.78 -4.57
C ALA A 22 -10.34 23.71 -4.80
N ALA A 23 -10.67 23.42 -6.08
CA ALA A 23 -11.60 22.36 -6.44
C ALA A 23 -11.05 20.97 -6.05
N PHE A 24 -9.77 20.69 -6.35
CA PHE A 24 -9.11 19.47 -5.90
C PHE A 24 -9.05 19.36 -4.38
N ALA A 25 -8.71 20.45 -3.68
CA ALA A 25 -8.66 20.47 -2.22
C ALA A 25 -10.02 20.13 -1.61
N ALA A 26 -11.11 20.67 -2.15
CA ALA A 26 -12.46 20.32 -1.72
C ALA A 26 -12.77 18.83 -1.95
N PHE A 27 -12.45 18.29 -3.14
CA PHE A 27 -12.62 16.87 -3.44
C PHE A 27 -11.79 15.97 -2.50
N ALA A 28 -10.52 16.29 -2.31
CA ALA A 28 -9.61 15.54 -1.44
C ALA A 28 -10.10 15.57 0.02
N LEU A 29 -10.57 16.72 0.50
CA LEU A 29 -11.18 16.84 1.82
C LEU A 29 -12.44 15.99 1.94
N THR A 30 -13.33 16.01 0.93
CA THR A 30 -14.50 15.13 0.92
C THR A 30 -14.09 13.66 0.96
N ALA A 31 -13.13 13.25 0.13
CA ALA A 31 -12.63 11.86 0.13
C ALA A 31 -12.06 11.46 1.49
N LEU A 32 -11.24 12.31 2.11
CA LEU A 32 -10.66 12.08 3.44
C LEU A 32 -11.74 11.87 4.51
N VAL A 33 -12.75 12.73 4.54
CA VAL A 33 -13.85 12.65 5.52
C VAL A 33 -14.76 11.45 5.25
N SER A 34 -15.10 11.21 3.98
CA SER A 34 -15.97 10.11 3.57
C SER A 34 -15.34 8.73 3.80
N PHE A 35 -14.02 8.61 3.68
CA PHE A 35 -13.26 7.35 3.75
C PHE A 35 -12.42 7.29 5.03
N MET A 36 -12.83 8.03 6.08
CA MET A 36 -12.10 8.19 7.33
C MET A 36 -11.63 6.87 7.98
N PRO A 37 -12.41 5.77 8.01
CA PRO A 37 -11.95 4.51 8.59
C PRO A 37 -10.69 3.94 7.91
N THR A 38 -10.60 4.07 6.59
CA THR A 38 -9.42 3.63 5.82
C THR A 38 -8.24 4.56 6.07
N VAL A 39 -8.47 5.88 6.11
CA VAL A 39 -7.44 6.88 6.44
C VAL A 39 -6.87 6.64 7.83
N GLU A 40 -7.73 6.41 8.81
CA GLU A 40 -7.34 6.09 10.19
C GLU A 40 -6.50 4.82 10.25
N THR A 41 -6.88 3.78 9.52
CA THR A 41 -6.12 2.53 9.43
C THR A 41 -4.73 2.78 8.85
N MET A 42 -4.62 3.55 7.77
CA MET A 42 -3.33 3.92 7.17
C MET A 42 -2.46 4.71 8.15
N VAL A 43 -3.00 5.77 8.75
CA VAL A 43 -2.28 6.63 9.71
C VAL A 43 -1.84 5.85 10.93
N ARG A 44 -2.69 4.97 11.46
CA ARG A 44 -2.36 4.09 12.59
C ARG A 44 -1.19 3.18 12.22
N THR A 45 -1.23 2.53 11.05
CA THR A 45 -0.12 1.70 10.58
C THR A 45 1.17 2.51 10.41
N TRP A 46 1.09 3.73 9.87
CA TRP A 46 2.26 4.60 9.74
C TRP A 46 2.80 5.08 11.08
N ALA A 47 1.98 5.15 12.12
CA ALA A 47 2.44 5.57 13.45
C ALA A 47 3.04 4.40 14.25
N THR A 48 2.44 3.21 14.17
CA THR A 48 2.78 2.10 15.06
C THR A 48 3.77 1.11 14.46
N ALA A 49 3.85 0.99 13.13
CA ALA A 49 4.72 0.03 12.48
C ALA A 49 5.93 0.74 11.85
N GLY A 50 7.12 0.48 12.38
CA GLY A 50 8.38 1.13 11.95
C GLY A 50 8.70 0.98 10.45
N ALA A 51 8.19 -0.07 9.79
CA ALA A 51 8.33 -0.24 8.34
C ALA A 51 7.59 0.82 7.51
N TYR A 52 6.56 1.45 8.07
CA TYR A 52 5.61 2.30 7.35
C TYR A 52 5.64 3.78 7.76
N HIS A 53 6.58 4.18 8.62
CA HIS A 53 6.76 5.58 9.05
C HIS A 53 6.93 6.56 7.87
N HIS A 54 7.48 6.08 6.75
CA HIS A 54 7.63 6.86 5.52
C HIS A 54 6.29 7.35 4.93
N GLY A 55 5.16 6.71 5.26
CA GLY A 55 3.84 7.06 4.73
C GLY A 55 3.46 8.53 4.95
N PHE A 56 3.87 9.12 6.09
CA PHE A 56 3.67 10.54 6.38
C PHE A 56 4.45 11.48 5.44
N LEU A 57 5.58 11.02 4.90
CA LEU A 57 6.47 11.84 4.07
C LEU A 57 6.11 11.80 2.58
N ILE A 58 5.35 10.80 2.13
CA ILE A 58 5.02 10.63 0.71
C ILE A 58 4.18 11.78 0.17
N ALA A 59 3.10 12.19 0.85
CA ALA A 59 2.27 13.29 0.37
C ALA A 59 3.04 14.63 0.27
N PRO A 60 3.81 15.07 1.30
CA PRO A 60 4.69 16.23 1.18
C PRO A 60 5.71 16.11 0.05
N LEU A 61 6.33 14.93 -0.13
CA LEU A 61 7.28 14.66 -1.20
C LEU A 61 6.64 14.82 -2.59
N VAL A 62 5.43 14.30 -2.79
CA VAL A 62 4.69 14.42 -4.05
C VAL A 62 4.33 15.87 -4.34
N LEU A 63 3.88 16.63 -3.33
CA LEU A 63 3.61 18.05 -3.48
C LEU A 63 4.88 18.83 -3.85
N TRP A 64 6.02 18.52 -3.22
CA TRP A 64 7.31 19.13 -3.55
C TRP A 64 7.76 18.80 -4.98
N LEU A 65 7.60 17.55 -5.43
CA LEU A 65 7.92 17.13 -6.80
C LEU A 65 7.08 17.90 -7.82
N ILE A 66 5.77 17.99 -7.60
CA ILE A 66 4.85 18.75 -8.46
C ILE A 66 5.22 20.24 -8.48
N TRP A 67 5.49 20.83 -7.31
CA TRP A 67 5.91 22.23 -7.21
C TRP A 67 7.23 22.51 -7.95
N ARG A 68 8.20 21.59 -7.84
CA ARG A 68 9.48 21.69 -8.53
C ARG A 68 9.30 21.66 -10.04
N GLU A 69 8.55 20.69 -10.57
CA GLU A 69 8.26 20.57 -12.00
C GLU A 69 7.55 21.83 -12.53
N GLU A 70 6.63 22.41 -11.76
CA GLU A 70 5.95 23.67 -12.12
C GLU A 70 6.90 24.87 -12.21
N ARG A 71 7.89 24.96 -11.31
CA ARG A 71 8.88 26.03 -11.36
C ARG A 71 9.82 25.90 -12.54
N GLU A 72 10.22 24.69 -12.87
CA GLU A 72 11.06 24.40 -14.05
C GLU A 72 10.31 24.79 -15.34
N VAL A 73 9.03 24.41 -15.47
CA VAL A 73 8.20 24.78 -16.63
C VAL A 73 8.00 26.30 -16.73
N ARG A 74 7.65 26.98 -15.64
CA ARG A 74 7.46 28.45 -15.65
C ARG A 74 8.75 29.21 -15.98
N GLY A 75 9.90 28.71 -15.51
CA GLY A 75 11.21 29.30 -15.82
C GLY A 75 11.58 29.18 -17.31
N ASP A 76 11.20 28.07 -17.94
CA ASP A 76 11.39 27.82 -19.37
C ASP A 76 10.41 28.61 -20.25
N GLU A 77 9.15 28.72 -19.85
CA GLU A 77 8.14 29.54 -20.53
C GLU A 77 8.49 31.03 -20.49
N ALA A 78 9.00 31.53 -19.35
CA ALA A 78 9.50 32.90 -19.26
C ALA A 78 10.70 33.16 -20.21
N ARG A 79 11.46 32.12 -20.58
CA ARG A 79 12.55 32.20 -21.58
C ARG A 79 12.07 32.02 -23.02
N ARG A 80 10.90 31.41 -23.25
CA ARG A 80 10.34 31.16 -24.59
C ARG A 80 9.22 32.17 -24.87
N SER A 81 9.51 33.16 -25.71
CA SER A 81 8.60 34.23 -26.13
C SER A 81 7.44 33.81 -27.06
N SER A 82 7.06 32.53 -27.10
CA SER A 82 5.96 32.05 -27.94
C SER A 82 4.90 31.31 -27.12
N PRO A 83 3.64 31.81 -27.06
CA PRO A 83 2.58 31.14 -26.34
C PRO A 83 2.07 29.94 -27.16
N ILE A 84 2.46 28.74 -26.74
CA ILE A 84 1.89 27.49 -27.26
C ILE A 84 0.43 27.40 -26.75
N ARG A 85 -0.54 27.69 -27.62
CA ARG A 85 -1.97 27.51 -27.34
C ARG A 85 -2.35 26.02 -27.32
N PRO A 86 -3.08 25.53 -26.31
CA PRO A 86 -3.60 24.16 -26.32
C PRO A 86 -4.69 23.97 -27.38
N ALA A 87 -4.68 22.81 -28.05
CA ALA A 87 -5.78 22.35 -28.90
C ALA A 87 -6.99 21.96 -28.00
N PRO A 88 -8.20 22.50 -28.23
CA PRO A 88 -9.34 22.36 -27.31
C PRO A 88 -10.01 20.97 -27.28
N ASP A 89 -9.71 20.10 -28.24
CA ASP A 89 -10.70 19.10 -28.69
C ASP A 89 -10.53 17.72 -28.00
N ALA A 90 -9.37 17.47 -27.38
CA ALA A 90 -9.07 16.21 -26.67
C ALA A 90 -9.54 16.19 -25.20
N ALA A 91 -9.94 17.34 -24.64
CA ALA A 91 -10.25 17.49 -23.22
C ALA A 91 -11.62 16.89 -22.81
N ALA A 92 -12.60 16.89 -23.73
CA ALA A 92 -13.98 16.48 -23.40
C ALA A 92 -14.13 14.95 -23.21
N ASN A 93 -13.45 14.13 -24.03
CA ASN A 93 -13.51 12.66 -23.92
C ASN A 93 -12.77 12.11 -22.70
N CYS A 94 -11.77 12.84 -22.20
CA CYS A 94 -10.92 12.35 -21.11
C CYS A 94 -11.55 12.52 -19.72
N ASN A 95 -12.48 13.47 -19.55
CA ASN A 95 -13.22 13.65 -18.30
C ASN A 95 -14.14 12.46 -17.97
N ARG A 96 -14.62 11.72 -18.98
CA ARG A 96 -15.41 10.49 -18.77
C ARG A 96 -14.57 9.35 -18.22
N GLY A 97 -13.34 9.19 -18.70
CA GLY A 97 -12.41 8.18 -18.20
C GLY A 97 -12.01 8.43 -16.74
N ALA A 98 -11.74 9.69 -16.38
CA ALA A 98 -11.41 10.06 -15.01
C ALA A 98 -12.61 9.91 -14.05
N LEU A 99 -13.83 10.23 -14.51
CA LEU A 99 -15.05 9.97 -13.73
C LEU A 99 -15.32 8.48 -13.55
N ALA A 100 -15.10 7.66 -14.59
CA ALA A 100 -15.15 6.21 -14.48
C ALA A 100 -14.10 5.69 -13.49
N ALA A 101 -12.89 6.24 -13.49
CA ALA A 101 -11.86 5.88 -12.52
C ALA A 101 -12.27 6.22 -11.06
N VAL A 102 -12.97 7.33 -10.84
CA VAL A 102 -13.57 7.64 -9.53
C VAL A 102 -14.61 6.59 -9.14
N ALA A 103 -15.53 6.25 -10.04
CA ALA A 103 -16.57 5.25 -9.79
C ALA A 103 -15.97 3.86 -9.49
N VAL A 104 -14.97 3.44 -10.27
CA VAL A 104 -14.24 2.18 -10.05
C VAL A 104 -13.50 2.22 -8.71
N SER A 105 -12.86 3.33 -8.35
CA SER A 105 -12.20 3.46 -7.04
C SER A 105 -13.19 3.36 -5.90
N CYS A 106 -14.38 3.97 -6.01
CA CYS A 106 -15.44 3.83 -5.01
C CYS A 106 -15.96 2.40 -4.92
N ALA A 107 -16.16 1.72 -6.06
CA ALA A 107 -16.60 0.34 -6.10
C ALA A 107 -15.56 -0.63 -5.51
N LEU A 108 -14.28 -0.44 -5.84
CA LEU A 108 -13.17 -1.20 -5.26
C LEU A 108 -13.07 -0.99 -3.76
N TRP A 109 -13.27 0.24 -3.28
CA TRP A 109 -13.28 0.53 -1.85
C TRP A 109 -14.43 -0.21 -1.15
N LEU A 110 -15.65 -0.15 -1.69
CA LEU A 110 -16.79 -0.90 -1.16
C LEU A 110 -16.55 -2.41 -1.16
N ALA A 111 -15.96 -2.95 -2.22
CA ALA A 111 -15.58 -4.36 -2.29
C ALA A 111 -14.51 -4.70 -1.26
N GLY A 112 -13.52 -3.83 -1.05
CA GLY A 112 -12.50 -3.96 -0.01
C GLY A 112 -13.13 -4.01 1.39
N ARG A 113 -14.05 -3.09 1.69
CA ARG A 113 -14.81 -3.07 2.95
C ARG A 113 -15.61 -4.37 3.14
N ALA A 114 -16.32 -4.81 2.10
CA ALA A 114 -17.13 -6.04 2.16
C ALA A 114 -16.28 -7.30 2.37
N LEU A 115 -15.05 -7.32 1.84
CA LEU A 115 -14.12 -8.43 1.97
C LEU A 115 -13.18 -8.30 3.19
N SER A 116 -13.30 -7.22 3.99
CA SER A 116 -12.34 -6.88 5.06
C SER A 116 -10.88 -6.84 4.56
N ALA A 117 -10.69 -6.39 3.32
CA ALA A 117 -9.41 -6.37 2.63
C ALA A 117 -8.80 -4.97 2.65
N ASN A 118 -8.12 -4.62 3.75
CA ASN A 118 -7.49 -3.30 3.96
C ASN A 118 -6.65 -2.82 2.78
N ILE A 119 -5.84 -3.71 2.18
CA ILE A 119 -4.98 -3.34 1.05
C ILE A 119 -5.79 -2.84 -0.16
N ILE A 120 -6.96 -3.43 -0.42
CA ILE A 120 -7.85 -3.03 -1.51
C ILE A 120 -8.45 -1.67 -1.21
N GLU A 121 -8.91 -1.44 0.03
CA GLU A 121 -9.44 -0.14 0.45
C GLU A 121 -8.42 0.99 0.30
N GLN A 122 -7.17 0.73 0.71
CA GLN A 122 -6.09 1.71 0.69
C GLN A 122 -5.64 2.03 -0.74
N ILE A 123 -5.52 1.02 -1.61
CA ILE A 123 -5.23 1.22 -3.04
C ILE A 123 -6.37 2.00 -3.70
N ALA A 124 -7.62 1.66 -3.39
CA ALA A 124 -8.79 2.35 -3.91
C ALA A 124 -8.82 3.83 -3.47
N PHE A 125 -8.52 4.11 -2.20
CA PHE A 125 -8.43 5.47 -1.67
C PHE A 125 -7.34 6.30 -2.37
N VAL A 126 -6.14 5.76 -2.55
CA VAL A 126 -5.05 6.46 -3.27
C VAL A 126 -5.42 6.67 -4.75
N SER A 127 -6.01 5.66 -5.39
CA SER A 127 -6.49 5.74 -6.77
C SER A 127 -7.55 6.84 -6.94
N LEU A 128 -8.44 6.98 -5.95
CA LEU A 128 -9.47 8.02 -5.91
C LEU A 128 -8.84 9.42 -5.88
N LEU A 129 -7.80 9.64 -5.07
CA LEU A 129 -7.09 10.93 -5.02
C LEU A 129 -6.43 11.26 -6.37
N ILE A 130 -5.79 10.28 -7.01
CA ILE A 130 -5.17 10.45 -8.33
C ILE A 130 -6.24 10.78 -9.38
N ALA A 131 -7.36 10.06 -9.39
CA ALA A 131 -8.48 10.32 -10.30
C ALA A 131 -9.08 11.73 -10.08
N GLY A 132 -9.20 12.16 -8.83
CA GLY A 132 -9.59 13.53 -8.47
C GLY A 132 -8.64 14.58 -9.03
N ALA A 133 -7.32 14.33 -8.97
CA ALA A 133 -6.32 15.22 -9.54
C ALA A 133 -6.44 15.29 -11.08
N VAL A 134 -6.68 14.16 -11.75
CA VAL A 134 -6.95 14.13 -13.20
C VAL A 134 -8.20 14.94 -13.54
N LEU A 135 -9.27 14.85 -12.75
CA LEU A 135 -10.49 15.62 -12.96
C LEU A 135 -10.27 17.13 -12.76
N ALA A 136 -9.53 17.52 -11.72
CA ALA A 136 -9.32 18.92 -11.36
C ALA A 136 -8.35 19.65 -12.30
N PHE A 137 -7.26 18.99 -12.70
CA PHE A 137 -6.17 19.61 -13.48
C PHE A 137 -6.09 19.12 -14.93
N GLY A 138 -6.85 18.08 -15.27
CA GLY A 138 -6.89 17.49 -16.61
C GLY A 138 -5.87 16.37 -16.82
N PRO A 139 -6.10 15.51 -17.82
CA PRO A 139 -5.25 14.35 -18.13
C PRO A 139 -3.86 14.72 -18.64
N GLY A 140 -3.72 15.85 -19.35
CA GLY A 140 -2.42 16.33 -19.83
C GLY A 140 -1.51 16.70 -18.66
N TRP A 141 -2.06 17.40 -17.66
CA TRP A 141 -1.36 17.72 -16.41
C TRP A 141 -0.96 16.45 -15.65
N ALA A 142 -1.89 15.50 -15.52
CA ALA A 142 -1.65 14.25 -14.81
C ALA A 142 -0.64 13.35 -15.52
N LYS A 143 -0.66 13.30 -16.85
CA LYS A 143 0.32 12.55 -17.66
C LYS A 143 1.73 13.16 -17.53
N ALA A 144 1.84 14.49 -17.50
CA ALA A 144 3.11 15.17 -17.25
C ALA A 144 3.65 14.85 -15.84
N ARG A 145 2.76 14.70 -14.85
CA ARG A 145 3.07 14.39 -13.45
C ARG A 145 2.80 12.93 -13.09
N ALA A 146 2.90 12.01 -14.05
CA ALA A 146 2.57 10.61 -13.81
C ALA A 146 3.50 9.99 -12.76
N PHE A 147 4.77 10.38 -12.73
CA PHE A 147 5.73 9.91 -11.74
C PHE A 147 5.39 10.40 -10.31
N PRO A 148 5.26 11.72 -10.04
CA PRO A 148 4.84 12.20 -8.73
C PRO A 148 3.51 11.59 -8.27
N LEU A 149 2.51 11.49 -9.15
CA LEU A 149 1.22 10.90 -8.79
C LEU A 149 1.34 9.40 -8.45
N ALA A 150 2.17 8.64 -9.19
CA ALA A 150 2.42 7.23 -8.88
C ALA A 150 3.12 7.03 -7.53
N MET A 151 3.92 8.00 -7.07
CA MET A 151 4.55 7.92 -5.74
C MET A 151 3.53 7.91 -4.60
N LEU A 152 2.30 8.41 -4.79
CA LEU A 152 1.25 8.33 -3.78
C LEU A 152 0.93 6.88 -3.38
N TYR A 153 1.16 5.88 -4.24
CA TYR A 153 0.96 4.48 -3.87
C TYR A 153 1.93 3.99 -2.79
N PHE A 154 3.06 4.65 -2.56
CA PHE A 154 3.92 4.37 -1.40
C PHE A 154 3.29 4.77 -0.06
N MET A 155 2.15 5.49 -0.06
CA MET A 155 1.36 5.69 1.16
C MET A 155 0.67 4.40 1.61
N VAL A 156 0.39 3.48 0.69
CA VAL A 156 -0.29 2.21 0.99
C VAL A 156 0.68 1.31 1.75
N PRO A 157 0.37 0.85 2.98
CA PRO A 157 1.15 -0.18 3.64
C PRO A 157 1.08 -1.52 2.90
N PHE A 158 2.11 -1.83 2.10
CA PHE A 158 2.22 -3.09 1.37
C PHE A 158 3.47 -3.88 1.79
N GLY A 159 3.56 -5.13 1.36
CA GLY A 159 4.78 -5.95 1.53
C GLY A 159 4.90 -6.67 2.88
N THR A 160 3.90 -6.60 3.76
CA THR A 160 3.86 -7.43 4.99
C THR A 160 4.00 -8.92 4.66
N SER A 161 3.38 -9.39 3.58
CA SER A 161 3.50 -10.78 3.10
C SER A 161 4.91 -11.17 2.67
N LEU A 162 5.80 -10.20 2.42
CA LEU A 162 7.20 -10.45 2.08
C LEU A 162 8.06 -10.66 3.34
N ALA A 163 7.61 -10.18 4.51
CA ALA A 163 8.38 -10.23 5.74
C ALA A 163 8.77 -11.68 6.15
N PRO A 164 7.85 -12.68 6.15
CA PRO A 164 8.21 -14.06 6.49
C PRO A 164 9.27 -14.64 5.55
N THR A 165 9.16 -14.34 4.24
CA THR A 165 10.13 -14.78 3.23
C THR A 165 11.50 -14.16 3.47
N LEU A 166 11.56 -12.86 3.79
CA LEU A 166 12.81 -12.17 4.10
C LEU A 166 13.44 -12.68 5.40
N GLN A 167 12.64 -12.99 6.43
CA GLN A 167 13.12 -13.56 7.69
C GLN A 167 13.71 -14.96 7.48
N ALA A 168 13.00 -15.82 6.74
CA ALA A 168 13.47 -17.18 6.45
C ALA A 168 14.76 -17.18 5.61
N ALA A 169 14.85 -16.28 4.63
CA ALA A 169 16.06 -16.07 3.83
C ALA A 169 17.21 -15.53 4.69
N ALA A 170 16.95 -14.52 5.53
CA ALA A 170 17.94 -13.97 6.45
C ALA A 170 18.48 -15.04 7.39
N ALA A 171 17.61 -15.84 8.01
CA ALA A 171 18.01 -16.93 8.89
C ALA A 171 18.93 -17.92 8.17
N GLY A 172 18.66 -18.25 6.90
CA GLY A 172 19.52 -19.15 6.12
C GLY A 172 20.87 -18.56 5.80
N VAL A 173 20.88 -17.38 5.19
CA VAL A 173 22.12 -16.72 4.77
C VAL A 173 23.00 -16.41 5.99
N VAL A 174 22.41 -15.91 7.07
CA VAL A 174 23.15 -15.54 8.28
C VAL A 174 23.73 -16.76 8.96
N THR A 175 23.00 -17.88 9.10
CA THR A 175 23.59 -19.12 9.64
C THR A 175 24.80 -19.56 8.82
N SER A 176 24.69 -19.61 7.48
CA SER A 176 25.84 -19.97 6.64
C SER A 176 27.02 -19.01 6.77
N CYS A 177 26.76 -17.70 6.92
CA CYS A 177 27.81 -16.72 7.17
C CYS A 177 28.47 -16.90 8.54
N LEU A 178 27.70 -17.22 9.59
CA LEU A 178 28.21 -17.48 10.94
C LEU A 178 29.06 -18.76 10.98
N ASP A 179 28.59 -19.83 10.35
CA ASP A 179 29.33 -21.09 10.24
C ASP A 179 30.67 -20.88 9.51
N PHE A 180 30.65 -20.13 8.41
CA PHE A 180 31.87 -19.75 7.69
C PHE A 180 32.82 -18.88 8.52
N ALA A 181 32.27 -18.07 9.42
CA ALA A 181 33.01 -17.23 10.34
C ALA A 181 33.50 -17.97 11.60
N GLY A 182 33.26 -19.29 11.70
CA GLY A 182 33.68 -20.14 12.81
C GLY A 182 32.79 -20.03 14.07
N VAL A 183 31.58 -19.50 13.93
CA VAL A 183 30.59 -19.40 15.02
C VAL A 183 29.64 -20.58 14.94
N GLU A 184 29.75 -21.52 15.88
CA GLU A 184 28.86 -22.68 15.95
C GLU A 184 27.41 -22.23 16.24
N THR A 185 26.53 -22.40 15.26
CA THR A 185 25.17 -21.86 15.30
C THR A 185 24.14 -22.94 15.05
N ALA A 186 23.28 -23.20 16.04
CA ALA A 186 22.11 -24.05 15.86
C ALA A 186 20.92 -23.21 15.40
N ARG A 187 20.30 -23.57 14.27
CA ARG A 187 19.12 -22.89 13.72
C ARG A 187 17.85 -23.71 13.94
N ASP A 188 16.87 -23.12 14.61
CA ASP A 188 15.50 -23.63 14.71
C ASP A 188 14.52 -22.59 14.17
N GLY A 189 14.08 -22.77 12.92
CA GLY A 189 13.21 -21.82 12.23
C GLY A 189 13.85 -20.43 12.08
N LEU A 190 13.36 -19.47 12.87
CA LEU A 190 13.82 -18.07 12.94
C LEU A 190 14.70 -17.76 14.16
N ILE A 191 14.98 -18.77 14.99
CA ILE A 191 15.80 -18.65 16.19
C ILE A 191 17.19 -19.24 15.90
N LEU A 192 18.22 -18.44 16.13
CA LEU A 192 19.62 -18.85 16.04
C LEU A 192 20.19 -18.93 17.46
N SER A 193 20.79 -20.06 17.81
CA SER A 193 21.40 -20.29 19.13
C SER A 193 22.91 -20.43 18.97
N THR A 194 23.67 -19.62 19.70
CA THR A 194 25.14 -19.66 19.78
C THR A 194 25.57 -19.87 21.23
N ALA A 195 26.87 -19.89 21.52
CA ALA A 195 27.36 -20.04 22.89
C ALA A 195 27.02 -18.83 23.77
N THR A 196 26.93 -17.63 23.19
CA THR A 196 26.57 -16.40 23.92
C THR A 196 25.07 -16.20 24.15
N GLY A 197 24.18 -16.87 23.40
CA GLY A 197 22.74 -16.76 23.63
C GLY A 197 21.85 -17.19 22.46
N ARG A 198 20.57 -16.80 22.55
CA ARG A 198 19.55 -17.07 21.53
C ARG A 198 19.12 -15.76 20.88
N PHE A 199 19.14 -15.72 19.55
CA PHE A 199 18.79 -14.57 18.73
C PHE A 199 17.57 -14.91 17.87
N GLU A 200 16.48 -14.19 18.09
CA GLU A 200 15.26 -14.31 17.29
C GLU A 200 15.21 -13.22 16.21
N ILE A 201 14.99 -13.62 14.96
CA ILE A 201 14.73 -12.68 13.87
C ILE A 201 13.25 -12.30 13.91
N ALA A 202 12.90 -11.40 14.83
CA ALA A 202 11.55 -10.86 14.96
C ALA A 202 11.09 -10.08 13.71
N GLU A 203 9.80 -9.77 13.62
CA GLU A 203 9.20 -9.10 12.44
C GLU A 203 9.87 -7.73 12.13
N GLY A 204 10.28 -6.99 13.17
CA GLY A 204 11.05 -5.75 13.01
C GLY A 204 12.45 -5.92 12.38
N CYS A 205 12.98 -7.13 12.36
CA CYS A 205 14.26 -7.49 11.76
C CYS A 205 14.14 -8.02 10.33
N ALA A 206 12.93 -8.13 9.78
CA ALA A 206 12.71 -8.57 8.40
C ALA A 206 13.34 -7.64 7.35
N GLY A 207 13.69 -6.40 7.72
CA GLY A 207 14.35 -5.43 6.83
C GLY A 207 13.40 -4.73 5.87
N LEU A 208 12.08 -4.90 6.04
CA LEU A 208 11.06 -4.29 5.18
C LEU A 208 11.13 -2.75 5.19
N ASN A 209 11.46 -2.16 6.33
CA ASN A 209 11.65 -0.70 6.48
C ASN A 209 12.75 -0.17 5.53
N PHE A 210 13.92 -0.82 5.50
CA PHE A 210 15.04 -0.43 4.65
C PHE A 210 14.77 -0.73 3.18
N LEU A 211 14.06 -1.83 2.89
CA LEU A 211 13.64 -2.16 1.53
C LEU A 211 12.71 -1.07 0.96
N LEU A 212 11.64 -0.72 1.67
CA LEU A 212 10.69 0.31 1.22
C LEU A 212 11.38 1.68 1.09
N ALA A 213 12.23 2.06 2.05
CA ALA A 213 13.01 3.28 1.97
C ALA A 213 13.92 3.31 0.73
N SER A 214 14.63 2.21 0.44
CA SER A 214 15.46 2.08 -0.76
C SER A 214 14.65 2.21 -2.04
N LEU A 215 13.47 1.59 -2.12
CA LEU A 215 12.61 1.66 -3.32
C LEU A 215 12.12 3.09 -3.59
N ILE A 216 11.74 3.82 -2.54
CA ILE A 216 11.32 5.23 -2.63
C ILE A 216 12.50 6.10 -3.07
N ILE A 217 13.65 5.99 -2.38
CA ILE A 217 14.85 6.77 -2.69
C ILE A 217 15.33 6.49 -4.11
N ALA A 218 15.36 5.22 -4.53
CA ALA A 218 15.75 4.82 -5.88
C ALA A 218 14.79 5.38 -6.95
N SER A 219 13.49 5.36 -6.67
CA SER A 219 12.46 5.87 -7.56
C SER A 219 12.59 7.38 -7.74
N VAL A 220 12.73 8.14 -6.64
CA VAL A 220 12.92 9.60 -6.67
C VAL A 220 14.25 9.95 -7.35
N TYR A 221 15.35 9.35 -6.92
CA TYR A 221 16.66 9.62 -7.49
C TYR A 221 16.70 9.29 -8.99
N GLY A 222 16.16 8.13 -9.38
CA GLY A 222 16.09 7.67 -10.76
C GLY A 222 15.21 8.58 -11.63
N ALA A 223 14.10 9.08 -11.10
CA ALA A 223 13.26 10.04 -11.83
C ALA A 223 13.96 11.39 -12.04
N LEU A 224 14.71 11.85 -11.05
CA LEU A 224 15.39 13.15 -11.09
C LEU A 224 16.73 13.13 -11.83
N SER A 225 17.40 11.97 -11.92
CA SER A 225 18.80 11.90 -12.39
C SER A 225 19.01 11.00 -13.62
N LEU A 226 18.08 10.10 -13.95
CA LEU A 226 18.25 9.10 -15.01
C LEU A 226 17.21 9.25 -16.13
N ARG A 227 17.68 9.18 -17.39
CA ARG A 227 16.83 9.09 -18.58
C ARG A 227 16.56 7.61 -18.92
N GLY A 228 15.31 7.32 -19.25
CA GLY A 228 14.87 5.99 -19.66
C GLY A 228 14.44 5.10 -18.50
N TRP A 229 13.31 4.41 -18.68
CA TRP A 229 12.71 3.55 -17.67
C TRP A 229 13.61 2.36 -17.29
N LYS A 230 14.43 1.85 -18.22
CA LYS A 230 15.36 0.74 -17.98
C LYS A 230 16.40 1.08 -16.91
N LYS A 231 17.08 2.24 -17.03
CA LYS A 231 18.07 2.68 -16.03
C LYS A 231 17.43 2.86 -14.66
N ARG A 232 16.20 3.38 -14.62
CA ARG A 232 15.42 3.54 -13.38
C ARG A 232 15.10 2.19 -12.74
N LEU A 233 14.64 1.22 -13.51
CA LEU A 233 14.37 -0.13 -12.99
C LEU A 233 15.65 -0.81 -12.50
N VAL A 234 16.77 -0.69 -13.21
CA VAL A 234 18.06 -1.22 -12.75
C VAL A 234 18.46 -0.59 -11.42
N LEU A 235 18.31 0.73 -11.26
CA LEU A 235 18.63 1.40 -10.00
C LEU A 235 17.71 0.92 -8.86
N VAL A 236 16.40 0.82 -9.10
CA VAL A 236 15.42 0.32 -8.13
C VAL A 236 15.75 -1.11 -7.71
N ALA A 237 16.05 -1.98 -8.68
CA ALA A 237 16.45 -3.36 -8.41
C ALA A 237 17.77 -3.42 -7.61
N ALA A 238 18.77 -2.62 -7.99
CA ALA A 238 20.06 -2.59 -7.32
C ALA A 238 19.96 -2.10 -5.87
N LEU A 239 19.23 -1.00 -5.62
CA LEU A 239 19.04 -0.47 -4.27
C LEU A 239 18.10 -1.32 -3.41
N GLY A 240 17.13 -2.01 -4.03
CA GLY A 240 16.31 -3.02 -3.38
C GLY A 240 17.14 -4.22 -2.92
N ALA A 241 17.98 -4.76 -3.82
CA ALA A 241 18.89 -5.86 -3.49
C ALA A 241 19.90 -5.44 -2.40
N LEU A 242 20.45 -4.23 -2.51
CA LEU A 242 21.34 -3.67 -1.50
C LEU A 242 20.67 -3.60 -0.13
N ALA A 243 19.39 -3.20 -0.05
CA ALA A 243 18.66 -3.15 1.23
C ALA A 243 18.51 -4.54 1.87
N VAL A 244 18.19 -5.55 1.06
CA VAL A 244 18.08 -6.94 1.54
C VAL A 244 19.43 -7.45 2.04
N LEU A 245 20.49 -7.25 1.26
CA LEU A 245 21.85 -7.64 1.64
C LEU A 245 22.35 -6.88 2.88
N ALA A 246 22.06 -5.59 2.97
CA ALA A 246 22.37 -4.77 4.15
C ALA A 246 21.69 -5.32 5.40
N ASN A 247 20.45 -5.81 5.28
CA ASN A 247 19.75 -6.43 6.42
C ASN A 247 20.38 -7.76 6.83
N PHE A 248 20.78 -8.61 5.88
CA PHE A 248 21.50 -9.85 6.20
C PHE A 248 22.83 -9.56 6.89
N LEU A 249 23.59 -8.60 6.34
CA LEU A 249 24.84 -8.14 6.94
C LEU A 249 24.60 -7.58 8.35
N ARG A 250 23.53 -6.81 8.57
CA ARG A 250 23.17 -6.27 9.89
C ARG A 250 22.98 -7.39 10.91
N ILE A 251 22.15 -8.39 10.58
CA ILE A 251 21.84 -9.50 11.49
C ILE A 251 23.10 -10.31 11.77
N PHE A 252 23.88 -10.63 10.73
CA PHE A 252 25.18 -11.30 10.87
C PHE A 252 26.12 -10.54 11.81
N LEU A 253 26.31 -9.23 11.60
CA LEU A 253 27.22 -8.42 12.42
C LEU A 253 26.76 -8.33 13.88
N VAL A 254 25.44 -8.21 14.14
CA VAL A 254 24.91 -8.19 15.51
C VAL A 254 25.26 -9.50 16.24
N ILE A 255 25.06 -10.65 15.61
CA ILE A 255 25.34 -11.95 16.24
C ILE A 255 26.85 -12.19 16.35
N ALA A 256 27.61 -12.00 15.27
CA ALA A 256 29.04 -12.25 15.23
C ALA A 256 29.83 -11.37 16.21
N LEU A 257 29.48 -10.07 16.30
CA LEU A 257 30.15 -9.16 17.25
C LEU A 257 29.79 -9.49 18.70
N THR A 258 28.57 -9.94 18.97
CA THR A 258 28.17 -10.41 20.31
C THR A 258 28.99 -11.65 20.68
N GLU A 259 29.10 -12.62 19.76
CA GLU A 259 29.85 -13.86 19.98
C GLU A 259 31.35 -13.60 20.19
N TRP A 260 31.99 -12.88 19.26
CA TRP A 260 33.44 -12.61 19.33
C TRP A 260 33.85 -11.74 20.51
N SER A 261 32.93 -10.92 21.03
CA SER A 261 33.18 -10.14 22.24
C SER A 261 32.90 -10.92 23.54
N GLY A 262 32.46 -12.17 23.44
CA GLY A 262 32.03 -12.98 24.58
C GLY A 262 30.84 -12.37 25.33
N GLY A 263 29.92 -11.73 24.61
CA GLY A 263 28.73 -11.06 25.17
C GLY A 263 28.99 -9.65 25.74
N ARG A 264 30.19 -9.08 25.58
CA ARG A 264 30.51 -7.73 26.09
C ARG A 264 29.89 -6.61 25.24
N ILE A 265 29.73 -6.83 23.95
CA ILE A 265 29.12 -5.89 23.01
C ILE A 265 27.71 -6.40 22.69
N GLU A 266 26.72 -5.90 23.41
CA GLU A 266 25.32 -6.26 23.19
C GLU A 266 24.66 -5.30 22.19
N LEU A 267 25.06 -5.42 20.92
CA LEU A 267 24.44 -4.68 19.81
C LEU A 267 22.96 -5.04 19.62
N ALA A 268 22.48 -6.11 20.24
CA ALA A 268 21.08 -6.49 20.25
C ALA A 268 20.18 -5.43 20.91
N ALA A 269 20.67 -4.65 21.88
CA ALA A 269 19.90 -3.56 22.49
C ALA A 269 19.73 -2.37 21.54
N ASP A 270 20.78 -2.04 20.77
CA ASP A 270 20.85 -0.86 19.89
C ASP A 270 20.82 -1.20 18.39
N HIS A 271 20.33 -2.38 18.03
CA HIS A 271 20.39 -2.90 16.66
C HIS A 271 19.64 -2.01 15.62
N LEU A 272 18.71 -1.17 16.07
CA LEU A 272 18.02 -0.18 15.24
C LEU A 272 18.94 0.97 14.83
N LEU A 273 19.64 1.59 15.78
CA LEU A 273 20.61 2.66 15.52
C LEU A 273 21.77 2.14 14.66
N PHE A 274 22.30 0.96 15.02
CA PHE A 274 23.32 0.28 14.23
C PHE A 274 22.83 -0.02 12.80
N GLY A 275 21.60 -0.49 12.66
CA GLY A 275 20.97 -0.73 11.37
C GLY A 275 20.88 0.53 10.51
N TRP A 276 20.48 1.67 11.09
CA TRP A 276 20.42 2.95 10.40
C TRP A 276 21.81 3.42 9.93
N ALA A 277 22.82 3.31 10.80
CA ALA A 277 24.18 3.67 10.46
C ALA A 277 24.73 2.80 9.32
N LEU A 278 24.60 1.48 9.43
CA LEU A 278 25.05 0.53 8.40
C LEU A 278 24.34 0.78 7.07
N TYR A 279 23.01 0.96 7.09
CA TYR A 279 22.24 1.27 5.90
C TYR A 279 22.69 2.58 5.25
N GLY A 280 22.92 3.64 6.03
CA GLY A 280 23.45 4.91 5.51
C GLY A 280 24.83 4.76 4.86
N VAL A 281 25.74 4.02 5.50
CA VAL A 281 27.09 3.74 4.99
C VAL A 281 27.05 2.94 3.67
N LEU A 282 26.06 2.08 3.47
CA LEU A 282 25.91 1.32 2.22
C LEU A 282 25.17 2.13 1.14
N LEU A 283 24.13 2.87 1.52
CA LEU A 283 23.27 3.61 0.60
C LEU A 283 23.99 4.81 -0.01
N VAL A 284 24.73 5.60 0.78
CA VAL A 284 25.37 6.83 0.30
C VAL A 284 26.39 6.53 -0.82
N PRO A 285 27.35 5.61 -0.66
CA PRO A 285 28.25 5.22 -1.75
C PRO A 285 27.51 4.67 -2.97
N ALA A 286 26.43 3.90 -2.77
CA ALA A 286 25.64 3.39 -3.89
C ALA A 286 24.98 4.53 -4.69
N LEU A 287 24.46 5.55 -4.03
CA LEU A 287 23.93 6.75 -4.69
C LEU A 287 25.03 7.59 -5.36
N LEU A 288 26.20 7.72 -4.73
CA LEU A 288 27.35 8.37 -5.34
C LEU A 288 27.86 7.62 -6.58
N ALA A 289 27.83 6.30 -6.56
CA ALA A 289 28.12 5.48 -7.74
C ALA A 289 27.04 5.68 -8.82
N ALA A 290 25.76 5.75 -8.43
CA ALA A 290 24.66 6.05 -9.34
C ALA A 290 24.79 7.42 -10.02
N ARG A 291 25.45 8.40 -9.40
CA ARG A 291 25.76 9.71 -10.04
C ARG A 291 26.61 9.58 -11.29
N ARG A 292 27.47 8.56 -11.39
CA ARG A 292 28.28 8.34 -12.61
C ARG A 292 27.42 8.00 -13.83
N PHE A 293 26.20 7.52 -13.59
CA PHE A 293 25.22 7.20 -14.63
C PHE A 293 24.16 8.29 -14.79
N ALA A 294 24.26 9.38 -14.02
CA ALA A 294 23.35 10.50 -14.11
C ALA A 294 23.49 11.18 -15.48
N ASP A 295 22.37 11.35 -16.16
CA ASP A 295 22.33 12.03 -17.44
C ASP A 295 22.28 13.56 -17.23
N ALA A 296 22.82 14.35 -18.16
CA ALA A 296 22.73 15.81 -18.11
C ALA A 296 21.27 16.27 -17.98
N ALA A 297 21.06 17.32 -17.17
CA ALA A 297 19.76 17.83 -16.76
C ALA A 297 18.79 17.99 -17.95
N PRO A 298 17.51 17.59 -17.78
CA PRO A 298 16.55 17.64 -18.87
C PRO A 298 16.17 19.08 -19.24
N THR A 299 15.83 19.25 -20.52
CA THR A 299 14.98 20.35 -20.99
C THR A 299 13.53 19.92 -20.79
N PRO A 300 12.73 20.63 -19.98
CA PRO A 300 11.31 20.39 -19.82
C PRO A 300 10.58 20.30 -21.17
N CYS A 301 9.83 19.22 -21.39
CA CYS A 301 8.83 19.15 -22.44
C CYS A 301 7.51 19.65 -21.83
N ALA A 302 7.29 20.96 -21.88
CA ALA A 302 6.07 21.58 -21.39
C ALA A 302 4.89 21.13 -22.27
N ALA A 303 3.96 20.36 -21.68
CA ALA A 303 2.66 20.14 -22.27
C ALA A 303 1.71 21.24 -21.77
N PRO A 304 0.96 21.91 -22.66
CA PRO A 304 0.06 22.98 -22.25
C PRO A 304 -1.07 22.41 -21.37
N VAL A 305 -1.30 23.06 -20.23
CA VAL A 305 -2.41 22.75 -19.33
C VAL A 305 -3.68 23.34 -19.92
N ALA A 306 -4.46 22.52 -20.61
CA ALA A 306 -5.82 22.89 -20.97
C ALA A 306 -6.70 22.83 -19.71
N ALA A 307 -7.38 23.94 -19.39
CA ALA A 307 -8.34 23.98 -18.29
C ALA A 307 -9.50 23.02 -18.58
N SER A 308 -9.68 22.02 -17.72
CA SER A 308 -10.81 21.09 -17.80
C SER A 308 -12.13 21.76 -17.38
N SER A 309 -13.25 21.33 -17.96
CA SER A 309 -14.58 21.75 -17.52
C SER A 309 -14.85 21.26 -16.09
N ARG A 310 -15.51 22.09 -15.27
CA ARG A 310 -15.62 21.91 -13.80
C ARG A 310 -16.81 21.04 -13.35
N LYS A 311 -17.76 20.78 -14.26
CA LYS A 311 -18.95 19.94 -14.01
C LYS A 311 -18.65 18.48 -13.56
N PRO A 312 -17.65 17.75 -14.09
CA PRO A 312 -17.42 16.35 -13.73
C PRO A 312 -16.90 16.15 -12.30
N LEU A 313 -16.28 17.17 -11.68
CA LEU A 313 -15.82 17.06 -10.29
C LEU A 313 -16.98 17.06 -9.29
N ALA A 314 -18.06 17.80 -9.56
CA ALA A 314 -19.26 17.77 -8.72
C ALA A 314 -19.91 16.36 -8.70
N PHE A 315 -19.96 15.70 -9.86
CA PHE A 315 -20.41 14.31 -9.95
C PHE A 315 -19.48 13.34 -9.22
N ALA A 316 -18.16 13.57 -9.27
CA ALA A 316 -17.20 12.78 -8.51
C ALA A 316 -17.37 12.94 -6.99
N ILE A 317 -17.57 14.18 -6.50
CA ILE A 317 -17.90 14.45 -5.09
C ILE A 317 -19.19 13.71 -4.70
N ALA A 318 -20.24 13.79 -5.52
CA ALA A 318 -21.49 13.08 -5.27
C ALA A 318 -21.30 11.55 -5.21
N ALA A 319 -20.48 10.98 -6.11
CA ALA A 319 -20.15 9.56 -6.11
C ALA A 319 -19.40 9.12 -4.84
N VAL A 320 -18.43 9.93 -4.38
CA VAL A 320 -17.68 9.70 -3.14
C VAL A 320 -18.61 9.71 -1.92
N VAL A 321 -19.50 10.71 -1.84
CA VAL A 321 -20.50 10.81 -0.77
C VAL A 321 -21.48 9.63 -0.82
N ALA A 322 -21.94 9.25 -2.01
CA ALA A 322 -22.84 8.11 -2.19
C ALA A 322 -22.19 6.79 -1.76
N ALA A 323 -20.92 6.55 -2.11
CA ALA A 323 -20.19 5.36 -1.69
C ALA A 323 -20.06 5.27 -0.16
N ALA A 324 -19.71 6.38 0.49
CA ALA A 324 -19.67 6.44 1.96
C ALA A 324 -21.06 6.29 2.60
N ALA A 325 -22.13 6.74 1.94
CA ALA A 325 -23.49 6.51 2.41
C ALA A 325 -23.89 5.03 2.28
N ILE A 326 -23.55 4.37 1.17
CA ILE A 326 -23.81 2.93 0.93
C ILE A 326 -23.18 2.07 2.03
N GLU A 327 -21.95 2.38 2.46
CA GLU A 327 -21.29 1.65 3.54
C GLU A 327 -22.00 1.77 4.89
N ARG A 328 -22.72 2.88 5.12
CA ARG A 328 -23.48 3.14 6.36
C ARG A 328 -24.90 2.60 6.31
N LEU A 329 -25.36 2.07 5.18
CA LEU A 329 -26.68 1.45 5.12
C LEU A 329 -26.67 0.21 6.03
N PRO A 330 -27.69 0.03 6.89
CA PRO A 330 -27.84 -1.23 7.61
C PRO A 330 -27.91 -2.35 6.58
N ALA A 331 -27.11 -3.40 6.77
CA ALA A 331 -27.16 -4.57 5.89
C ALA A 331 -28.62 -4.96 5.72
N PRO A 332 -29.11 -5.16 4.48
CA PRO A 332 -30.48 -5.57 4.26
C PRO A 332 -30.70 -6.78 5.16
N LEU A 333 -31.70 -6.68 6.06
CA LEU A 333 -32.11 -7.77 6.94
C LEU A 333 -32.16 -9.00 6.07
N ALA A 334 -31.15 -9.88 6.19
CA ALA A 334 -31.21 -11.18 5.57
C ALA A 334 -32.56 -11.74 6.02
N PRO A 335 -33.43 -12.21 5.11
CA PRO A 335 -34.65 -12.84 5.55
C PRO A 335 -34.21 -13.86 6.59
N SER A 336 -34.71 -13.71 7.82
CA SER A 336 -34.49 -14.69 8.89
C SER A 336 -34.63 -16.04 8.21
N PRO A 337 -33.67 -16.98 8.35
CA PRO A 337 -33.93 -18.33 7.91
C PRO A 337 -35.29 -18.66 8.52
N VAL A 338 -36.28 -18.90 7.66
CA VAL A 338 -37.57 -19.39 8.12
C VAL A 338 -37.17 -20.63 8.88
N SER A 339 -37.29 -20.57 10.20
CA SER A 339 -37.23 -21.73 11.06
C SER A 339 -38.44 -22.56 10.67
N GLY A 340 -38.30 -23.26 9.54
CA GLY A 340 -39.04 -24.47 9.25
C GLY A 340 -38.66 -25.37 10.40
N ARG A 341 -39.50 -25.32 11.42
CA ARG A 341 -39.52 -26.23 12.55
C ARG A 341 -39.75 -27.61 11.93
N LEU A 342 -38.67 -28.24 11.46
CA LEU A 342 -38.61 -29.68 11.37
C LEU A 342 -38.70 -30.12 12.82
N GLU A 343 -39.94 -30.37 13.26
CA GLU A 343 -40.19 -31.08 14.49
C GLU A 343 -39.33 -32.34 14.44
N LYS A 344 -38.31 -32.35 15.29
CA LYS A 344 -37.58 -33.57 15.64
C LYS A 344 -38.66 -34.58 16.01
N PRO A 345 -38.76 -35.77 15.38
CA PRO A 345 -39.72 -36.77 15.81
C PRO A 345 -39.50 -36.99 17.31
N ALA A 346 -40.57 -36.86 18.09
CA ALA A 346 -40.51 -37.07 19.52
C ALA A 346 -39.87 -38.45 19.78
N ALA A 347 -38.77 -38.47 20.52
CA ALA A 347 -38.18 -39.72 20.98
C ALA A 347 -39.24 -40.45 21.82
N LEU A 348 -39.68 -41.61 21.34
CA LEU A 348 -40.56 -42.50 22.08
C LEU A 348 -39.89 -42.88 23.41
N PRO A 349 -40.63 -42.87 24.55
CA PRO A 349 -40.08 -43.29 25.83
C PRO A 349 -39.70 -44.78 25.78
N PRO A 350 -38.63 -45.20 26.50
CA PRO A 350 -38.13 -46.56 26.46
C PRO A 350 -39.01 -47.47 27.32
N ASN A 351 -40.17 -47.90 26.80
CA ASN A 351 -40.90 -49.13 27.18
C ASN A 351 -42.29 -49.25 26.53
N SER A 352 -42.37 -49.15 25.20
CA SER A 352 -43.60 -49.50 24.49
C SER A 352 -43.29 -50.30 23.22
N LEU A 353 -42.86 -51.54 23.39
CA LEU A 353 -43.00 -52.57 22.35
C LEU A 353 -44.15 -53.50 22.75
N PRO A 354 -45.22 -53.62 21.94
CA PRO A 354 -46.20 -54.67 22.13
C PRO A 354 -45.58 -56.05 21.78
N PRO A 355 -46.10 -57.16 22.36
CA PRO A 355 -45.50 -58.47 22.19
C PRO A 355 -45.60 -58.92 20.72
N LEU A 356 -44.46 -59.34 20.16
CA LEU A 356 -44.42 -60.05 18.88
C LEU A 356 -45.18 -61.36 19.03
N ALA A 357 -46.32 -61.44 18.34
CA ALA A 357 -47.08 -62.67 18.17
C ALA A 357 -46.16 -63.75 17.56
N ALA A 358 -46.28 -64.95 18.11
CA ALA A 358 -45.61 -66.14 17.63
C ALA A 358 -45.85 -66.35 16.13
N ARG A 359 -44.76 -66.56 15.37
CA ARG A 359 -44.82 -67.44 14.21
C ARG A 359 -43.91 -68.63 14.49
N GLU A 360 -44.58 -69.76 14.58
CA GLU A 360 -44.04 -71.11 14.52
C GLU A 360 -43.04 -71.26 13.37
N GLY A 361 -42.00 -72.05 13.59
CA GLY A 361 -41.07 -72.42 12.54
C GLY A 361 -39.66 -72.72 13.05
N GLU A 362 -39.54 -73.73 13.91
CA GLU A 362 -38.52 -74.79 13.76
C GLU A 362 -37.19 -74.43 13.09
N ARG A 363 -36.10 -74.26 13.87
CA ARG A 363 -35.23 -75.36 14.32
C ARG A 363 -33.95 -74.82 14.95
N ARG A 364 -33.68 -75.37 16.12
CA ARG A 364 -32.49 -75.24 16.97
C ARG A 364 -31.41 -76.25 16.47
N PRO A 365 -30.23 -76.36 17.08
CA PRO A 365 -29.02 -75.55 16.86
C PRO A 365 -27.80 -76.45 16.53
N ALA A 366 -26.61 -75.86 16.34
CA ALA A 366 -25.38 -76.55 16.72
C ALA A 366 -24.31 -75.53 17.15
N VAL A 367 -24.09 -75.52 18.46
CA VAL A 367 -22.99 -74.87 19.17
C VAL A 367 -21.76 -75.75 19.05
N PHE A 368 -20.58 -75.17 18.83
CA PHE A 368 -19.36 -75.59 19.52
C PHE A 368 -18.50 -74.36 19.87
N PRO A 369 -17.85 -74.32 21.05
CA PRO A 369 -17.20 -73.14 21.59
C PRO A 369 -15.71 -73.09 21.21
N GLN A 370 -15.15 -71.88 21.11
CA GLN A 370 -13.70 -71.72 21.17
C GLN A 370 -13.28 -71.59 22.64
N THR A 371 -12.64 -72.64 23.14
CA THR A 371 -11.79 -72.58 24.33
C THR A 371 -10.50 -71.86 24.00
N GLY A 372 -10.15 -70.87 24.82
CA GLY A 372 -8.82 -70.26 24.80
C GLY A 372 -7.76 -71.18 25.41
N ALA A 373 -6.50 -70.81 25.18
CA ALA A 373 -5.37 -71.14 26.05
C ALA A 373 -4.20 -70.18 25.76
N ALA A 374 -3.67 -69.64 26.86
CA ALA A 374 -2.30 -69.16 27.12
C ALA A 374 -1.71 -68.05 26.23
#